data_AF-A0A7Y3SZE9-F1
#
_entry.id   AF-A0A7Y3SZE9-F1
#
_cell.length_a   1.000
_cell.length_b   1.000
_cell.length_c   1.000
_cell.angle_alpha   90.00
_cell.angle_beta   90.00
_cell.angle_gamma   90.00
#
_symmetry.space_group_name_H-M   'P 1'
#
loop_
_entity.id
_entity.type
_entity.pdbx_description
1 polymer ?
#
loop_
_entity_poly.entity_id
_entity_poly.type
_entity_poly.pdbx_seq_one_letter_code
_entity_poly.pdbx_strand_id
1 'polypeptide(L)' 'MVIISSISTILALKKISIFAVSTYDTDYILVKNKDINNAILALSNERYEVINQENMV' A
#
# COMPACT_ATOMS: atom_id res chain seq x y z
N MET A 1 -14.97 -0.03 2.63
CA MET A 1 -14.82 -0.41 1.21
C MET A 1 -14.74 0.79 0.25
N VAL A 2 -14.12 1.91 0.62
CA VAL A 2 -13.92 3.09 -0.27
C VAL A 2 -12.43 3.45 -0.40
N ILE A 3 -11.65 3.24 0.65
CA ILE A 3 -10.25 3.69 0.77
C ILE A 3 -9.27 2.78 0.01
N ILE A 4 -9.50 1.46 0.03
CA ILE A 4 -8.69 0.46 -0.69
C ILE A 4 -8.64 0.71 -2.21
N SER A 5 -9.70 1.28 -2.79
CA SER A 5 -9.88 1.36 -4.25
C SER A 5 -8.75 2.12 -4.96
N SER A 6 -8.38 3.29 -4.42
CA SER A 6 -7.34 4.15 -5.02
C SER A 6 -5.95 3.51 -4.90
N ILE A 7 -5.61 3.03 -3.71
CA ILE A 7 -4.30 2.38 -3.43
C ILE A 7 -4.16 1.10 -4.28
N SER A 8 -5.22 0.29 -4.35
CA SER A 8 -5.20 -0.94 -5.15
C SER A 8 -5.03 -0.68 -6.63
N THR A 9 -5.66 0.38 -7.16
CA THR A 9 -5.52 0.76 -8.56
C THR A 9 -4.08 1.16 -8.88
N ILE A 10 -3.44 1.97 -8.03
CA ILE A 10 -2.06 2.43 -8.22
C ILE A 10 -1.09 1.24 -8.22
N LEU A 11 -1.24 0.33 -7.27
CA LEU A 11 -0.38 -0.86 -7.16
C LEU A 11 -0.62 -1.81 -8.34
N ALA A 12 -1.86 -1.99 -8.78
CA ALA A 12 -2.19 -2.80 -9.96
C ALA A 12 -1.61 -2.22 -11.26
N LEU A 13 -1.66 -0.91 -11.46
CA LEU A 13 -1.06 -0.22 -12.61
C LEU A 13 0.47 -0.44 -12.68
N LYS A 14 1.13 -0.56 -11.53
CA LYS A 14 2.55 -0.89 -11.42
C LYS A 14 2.84 -2.39 -11.42
N LYS A 15 1.84 -3.24 -11.67
CA LYS A 15 1.92 -4.71 -11.65
C LYS A 15 2.40 -5.28 -10.30
N ILE A 16 2.13 -4.56 -9.21
CA ILE A 16 2.42 -5.02 -7.86
C ILE A 16 1.24 -5.85 -7.39
N SER A 17 1.52 -7.12 -7.08
CA SER A 17 0.51 -8.03 -6.54
C SER A 17 0.20 -7.64 -5.10
N ILE A 18 -1.09 -7.43 -4.82
CA ILE A 18 -1.60 -7.08 -3.50
C ILE A 18 -2.44 -8.20 -2.92
N PHE A 19 -2.50 -8.26 -1.59
CA PHE A 19 -3.44 -9.07 -0.84
C PHE A 19 -4.13 -8.18 0.19
N ALA A 20 -5.44 -7.97 0.05
CA ALA A 20 -6.20 -7.07 0.90
C ALA A 20 -6.94 -7.84 2.00
N VAL A 21 -6.84 -7.36 3.23
CA VAL A 21 -7.55 -7.87 4.41
C VAL A 21 -8.29 -6.70 5.05
N SER A 22 -9.61 -6.74 5.01
CA SER A 22 -10.45 -5.75 5.66
C SER A 22 -10.91 -6.26 7.02
N THR A 23 -10.82 -5.41 8.03
CA THR A 23 -11.41 -5.60 9.35
C THR A 23 -12.59 -4.65 9.53
N TYR A 24 -13.19 -4.61 10.72
CA TYR A 24 -14.28 -3.66 11.01
C TYR A 24 -13.81 -2.19 10.93
N ASP A 25 -12.61 -1.90 11.43
CA ASP A 25 -12.12 -0.52 11.59
C ASP A 25 -11.06 -0.12 10.55
N THR A 26 -10.34 -1.09 9.99
CA THR A 26 -9.19 -0.81 9.12
C THR A 26 -9.00 -1.82 8.00
N ASP A 27 -8.35 -1.35 6.94
CA ASP A 27 -8.07 -2.05 5.71
C ASP A 27 -6.55 -2.26 5.58
N TYR A 28 -6.09 -3.51 5.62
CA TYR A 28 -4.69 -3.88 5.42
C TYR A 28 -4.44 -4.30 3.98
N ILE A 29 -3.37 -3.79 3.39
CA ILE A 29 -2.89 -4.22 2.07
C ILE A 29 -1.48 -4.79 2.26
N LEU A 30 -1.31 -6.06 1.91
CA LEU A 30 -0.04 -6.74 1.93
C LEU A 30 0.53 -6.78 0.51
N VAL A 31 1.83 -6.52 0.40
CA VAL A 31 2.62 -6.66 -0.83
C VAL A 31 3.76 -7.64 -0.58
N LYS A 32 4.32 -8.20 -1.64
CA LYS A 32 5.51 -9.05 -1.50
C LYS A 32 6.68 -8.20 -1.02
N ASN A 33 7.52 -8.75 -0.14
CA ASN A 33 8.70 -8.05 0.41
C ASN A 33 9.59 -7.43 -0.70
N LYS A 34 9.81 -8.17 -1.79
CA LYS A 34 10.59 -7.71 -2.95
C LYS A 34 10.00 -6.47 -3.66
N ASP A 35 8.71 -6.23 -3.49
CA ASP A 35 7.95 -5.17 -4.17
C ASP A 35 7.64 -3.99 -3.22
N ILE A 36 8.08 -4.04 -1.95
CA ILE A 36 7.84 -2.97 -0.96
C ILE A 36 8.39 -1.62 -1.44
N ASN A 37 9.66 -1.57 -1.86
CA ASN A 37 10.28 -0.33 -2.32
C ASN A 37 9.53 0.25 -3.54
N ASN A 38 9.09 -0.62 -4.45
CA ASN A 38 8.32 -0.21 -5.62
C ASN A 38 6.92 0.28 -5.23
N ALA A 39 6.29 -0.32 -4.23
CA ALA A 39 5.00 0.10 -3.70
C ALA A 39 5.08 1.47 -3.03
N ILE A 40 6.09 1.70 -2.20
CA ILE A 40 6.34 2.99 -1.54
C ILE A 40 6.56 4.08 -2.60
N LEU A 41 7.40 3.83 -3.60
CA LEU A 41 7.64 4.77 -4.70
C LEU A 41 6.36 5.04 -5.49
N ALA A 42 5.56 4.02 -5.80
CA ALA A 42 4.30 4.18 -6.52
C ALA A 42 3.31 5.06 -5.75
N LEU A 43 3.18 4.87 -4.44
CA LEU A 43 2.29 5.64 -3.59
C LEU A 43 2.78 7.08 -3.37
N SER A 44 4.08 7.25 -3.14
CA SER A 44 4.69 8.58 -2.97
C SER A 44 4.54 9.44 -4.23
N ASN A 45 4.67 8.85 -5.42
CA ASN A 45 4.45 9.55 -6.70
C ASN A 45 3.01 10.06 -6.86
N GLU A 46 2.04 9.36 -6.27
CA GLU A 46 0.63 9.71 -6.29
C GLU A 46 0.24 10.62 -5.11
N ARG A 47 1.23 11.25 -4.46
CA ARG A 47 1.10 12.17 -3.32
C ARG A 47 0.50 11.55 -2.05
N TYR A 48 0.59 10.23 -1.90
CA TYR A 48 0.30 9.60 -0.61
C TYR A 48 1.50 9.75 0.32
N GLU A 49 1.23 10.09 1.57
CA GLU A 49 2.23 10.09 2.64
C GLU A 49 2.47 8.65 3.11
N VAL A 50 3.72 8.21 3.06
CA VAL A 50 4.14 6.90 3.53
C VAL A 50 4.87 7.06 4.85
N ILE A 51 4.27 6.56 5.93
CA ILE A 51 4.85 6.60 7.27
C ILE A 51 5.52 5.25 7.52
N ASN A 52 6.86 5.24 7.56
CA ASN A 52 7.62 4.05 7.94
C ASN A 52 7.65 3.95 9.47
N GLN A 53 7.06 2.88 10.02
CA GLN A 53 7.03 2.63 11.46
C GLN A 53 8.35 2.02 11.99
N GLU A 54 9.49 2.30 11.34
CA GLU A 54 10.81 1.76 11.72
C GLU A 54 11.54 2.58 12.80
N ASN A 55 11.02 3.75 13.20
CA ASN A 55 11.68 4.62 14.19
C ASN A 55 10.88 4.79 15.50
N MET A 56 10.48 3.68 16.11
CA MET A 56 10.14 3.67 17.54
C MET A 56 11.01 2.63 18.25
N VAL A 57 12.25 3.04 18.52
CA VAL A 57 13.11 2.47 19.58
C VAL A 57 13.63 3.63 20.41
#